data_AF-A0A969YS80-F1
#
_entry.id   AF-A0A969YS80-F1
#
_cell.length_a   1.000
_cell.length_b   1.000
_cell.length_c   1.000
_cell.angle_alpha   90.00
_cell.angle_beta   90.00
_cell.angle_gamma   90.00
#
_symmetry.space_group_name_H-M   'P 1'
#
loop_
_entity.id
_entity.type
_entity.pdbx_description
1 polymer ?
#
loop_
_entity_poly.entity_id
_entity_poly.type
_entity_poly.pdbx_seq_one_letter_code
_entity_poly.pdbx_strand_id
1 'polypeptide(L)' 'MPELQDIFNHVYSYSKRVSLSPQQAKAFQLIRHCRTSTLGSHAEVCTDCGSLAVSYNSCRNRHCPKCQHTAQENWVQS' A
#
# COMPACT_ATOMS: atom_id res chain seq x y z
N MET A 1 -16.16 -3.09 5.86
CA MET A 1 -15.06 -4.08 5.71
C MET A 1 -13.78 -3.31 5.95
N PRO A 2 -12.94 -3.69 6.93
CA PRO A 2 -11.73 -2.93 7.24
C PRO A 2 -10.74 -3.01 6.08
N GLU A 3 -10.17 -1.88 5.69
CA GLU A 3 -9.09 -1.84 4.72
C GLU A 3 -7.79 -2.34 5.35
N LEU A 4 -6.85 -2.78 4.52
CA LEU A 4 -5.53 -3.25 5.01
C LEU A 4 -4.85 -2.22 5.94
N GLN A 5 -5.03 -0.94 5.64
CA GLN A 5 -4.45 0.15 6.43
C GLN A 5 -5.08 0.25 7.82
N ASP A 6 -6.39 0.00 7.95
CA ASP A 6 -7.10 0.03 9.22
C ASP A 6 -6.55 -1.06 10.15
N ILE A 7 -6.29 -2.24 9.60
CA ILE A 7 -5.68 -3.37 10.33
C ILE A 7 -4.27 -3.00 10.80
N PHE A 8 -3.43 -2.43 9.93
CA PHE A 8 -2.07 -2.03 10.29
C PHE A 8 -2.05 -0.89 11.32
N ASN A 9 -2.96 0.08 11.21
CA ASN A 9 -3.08 1.16 12.19
C ASN A 9 -3.53 0.63 13.56
N HIS A 10 -4.49 -0.29 13.57
CA HIS A 10 -4.94 -0.95 14.79
C HIS A 10 -3.80 -1.71 15.44
N VAL A 11 -3.09 -2.57 14.70
CA VAL A 11 -1.95 -3.33 15.22
C VAL A 11 -0.82 -2.42 15.70
N TYR A 12 -0.55 -1.30 15.01
CA TYR A 12 0.49 -0.34 15.42
C TYR A 12 0.23 0.26 16.80
N SER A 13 -1.04 0.51 17.12
CA SER A 13 -1.40 1.02 18.45
C SER A 13 -1.06 0.03 19.57
N TYR A 14 -1.05 -1.28 19.28
CA TYR A 14 -0.64 -2.34 20.21
C TYR A 14 0.82 -2.80 20.05
N SER A 15 1.48 -2.46 18.93
CA SER A 15 2.80 -3.01 18.58
C SER A 15 3.92 -2.58 19.52
N LYS A 16 3.69 -1.64 20.45
CA LYS A 16 4.60 -1.39 21.57
C LYS A 16 4.82 -2.62 22.47
N ARG A 17 4.01 -3.67 22.31
CA ARG A 17 4.09 -4.93 23.07
C ARG A 17 4.83 -6.06 22.34
N VAL A 18 5.22 -5.86 21.07
CA VAL A 18 5.88 -6.89 20.25
C VAL A 18 7.18 -6.34 19.69
N SER A 19 8.30 -7.03 19.95
CA SER A 19 9.59 -6.67 19.36
C SER A 19 9.65 -7.17 17.92
N LEU A 20 9.62 -6.24 16.96
CA LEU A 20 9.79 -6.53 15.55
C LEU A 20 11.28 -6.46 15.19
N SER A 21 11.74 -7.38 14.33
CA SER A 21 13.05 -7.22 13.71
C SER A 21 13.11 -5.94 12.86
N PRO A 22 14.29 -5.36 12.60
CA PRO A 22 14.41 -4.18 11.76
C PRO A 22 13.74 -4.34 10.39
N GLN A 23 13.82 -5.53 9.79
CA GLN A 23 13.18 -5.83 8.50
C GLN A 23 11.66 -5.86 8.62
N GLN A 24 11.13 -6.46 9.69
CA GLN A 24 9.68 -6.50 9.95
C GLN A 24 9.14 -5.09 10.23
N ALA A 25 9.83 -4.29 11.05
CA ALA A 25 9.45 -2.91 11.33
C ALA A 25 9.42 -2.07 10.04
N LYS A 26 10.45 -2.21 9.18
CA LYS A 26 10.49 -1.53 7.89
C LYS A 26 9.34 -1.95 6.97
N ALA A 27 9.08 -3.26 6.85
CA ALA A 27 7.97 -3.77 6.04
C ALA A 27 6.62 -3.27 6.58
N PHE A 28 6.43 -3.29 7.90
CA PHE A 28 5.23 -2.81 8.55
C PHE A 28 4.94 -1.34 8.24
N GLN A 29 5.94 -0.46 8.38
CA GLN A 29 5.82 0.96 8.07
C GLN A 29 5.48 1.19 6.59
N LEU A 30 6.19 0.51 5.68
CA LEU A 30 5.94 0.62 4.24
C LEU A 30 4.51 0.19 3.87
N ILE A 31 4.05 -0.95 4.39
CA ILE A 31 2.71 -1.47 4.08
C ILE A 31 1.63 -0.55 4.65
N ARG A 32 1.80 -0.04 5.88
CA ARG A 32 0.86 0.89 6.52
C ARG A 32 0.64 2.18 5.71
N HIS A 33 1.67 2.68 5.04
CA HIS A 33 1.59 3.91 4.24
C HIS A 33 1.28 3.66 2.75
N CYS A 34 1.07 2.42 2.33
CA CYS A 34 0.87 2.07 0.93
C CYS A 34 -0.44 2.64 0.35
N ARG A 35 -0.33 3.41 -0.75
CA ARG A 35 -1.43 4.14 -1.41
C ARG A 35 -2.10 5.16 -0.47
N THR A 36 -1.30 5.90 0.27
CA THR A 36 -1.73 7.04 1.09
C THR A 36 -0.99 8.30 0.67
N SER A 37 -1.48 9.46 1.12
CA SER A 37 -0.81 10.75 0.91
C SER A 37 0.62 10.79 1.46
N THR A 38 0.96 9.94 2.44
CA THR A 38 2.31 9.86 3.01
C THR A 38 3.38 9.52 1.96
N LEU A 39 3.05 8.74 0.93
CA LEU A 39 3.98 8.38 -0.14
C LEU A 39 3.88 9.30 -1.37
N GLY A 40 3.09 10.37 -1.28
CA GLY A 40 2.74 11.24 -2.40
C GLY A 40 1.80 10.58 -3.40
N SER A 41 1.48 11.33 -4.45
CA SER A 41 0.58 10.94 -5.52
C SER A 41 1.13 11.36 -6.88
N HIS A 42 0.61 10.74 -7.93
CA HIS A 42 0.73 11.21 -9.30
C HIS A 42 -0.66 11.54 -9.82
N ALA A 43 -0.71 12.46 -10.78
CA ALA A 43 -1.93 12.80 -11.48
C ALA A 43 -1.73 12.50 -12.97
N GLU A 44 -2.72 11.84 -13.55
CA GLU A 44 -2.77 11.48 -14.95
C GLU A 44 -3.91 12.28 -15.59
N VAL A 45 -3.61 12.94 -16.71
CA VAL A 45 -4.61 13.65 -17.50
C VAL A 45 -4.87 12.83 -18.74
N CYS A 46 -6.13 12.46 -18.97
CA CYS A 46 -6.54 11.82 -20.21
C CYS A 46 -6.33 12.80 -21.37
N THR A 47 -5.57 12.39 -22.38
CA THR A 47 -5.30 13.21 -23.58
C THR A 47 -6.54 13.41 -24.46
N ASP A 48 -7.55 12.55 -24.32
CA ASP A 48 -8.71 12.54 -25.23
C ASP A 48 -9.89 13.35 -24.67
N CYS A 49 -10.11 13.30 -23.35
CA CYS A 49 -11.24 13.98 -22.70
C CYS A 49 -10.83 15.00 -21.62
N GLY A 50 -9.54 15.14 -21.32
CA GLY A 50 -9.03 16.08 -20.32
C GLY A 50 -9.33 15.71 -18.86
N SER A 51 -9.91 14.53 -18.60
CA SER A 51 -10.20 14.07 -17.24
C SER A 51 -8.91 13.90 -16.42
N LEU A 52 -8.95 14.32 -15.16
CA LEU A 52 -7.85 14.20 -14.20
C LEU A 52 -8.10 13.04 -13.25
N ALA A 53 -7.18 12.08 -13.23
CA ALA A 53 -7.16 10.99 -12.26
C ALA A 53 -5.97 11.15 -11.32
N VAL A 54 -6.21 11.12 -10.00
CA VAL A 54 -5.15 11.19 -8.99
C VAL A 54 -5.01 9.85 -8.30
N SER A 55 -3.79 9.32 -8.30
CA SER A 55 -3.47 8.02 -7.72
C SER A 55 -2.33 8.15 -6.70
N TYR A 56 -2.52 7.58 -5.50
CA TYR A 56 -1.44 7.52 -4.51
C TYR A 56 -0.38 6.48 -4.87
N ASN A 57 0.87 6.77 -4.51
CA ASN A 57 2.01 5.91 -4.83
C ASN A 57 1.99 4.61 -4.01
N SER A 58 2.45 3.52 -4.64
CA SER A 58 2.61 2.23 -3.98
C SER A 58 3.88 2.20 -3.11
N CYS A 59 3.88 1.40 -2.04
CA CYS A 59 5.06 1.26 -1.17
C CYS A 59 6.18 0.39 -1.78
N ARG A 60 5.90 -0.29 -2.90
CA ARG A 60 6.84 -1.16 -3.65
C ARG A 60 7.48 -2.29 -2.84
N ASN A 61 6.91 -2.63 -1.68
CA ASN A 61 7.38 -3.76 -0.88
C ASN A 61 6.79 -5.08 -1.42
N ARG A 62 7.62 -6.09 -1.67
CA ARG A 62 7.21 -7.42 -2.17
C ARG A 62 6.23 -8.16 -1.27
N HIS A 63 6.18 -7.82 0.03
CA HIS A 63 5.26 -8.42 0.99
C HIS A 63 3.95 -7.65 1.14
N CYS A 64 3.78 -6.53 0.42
CA CYS A 64 2.54 -5.75 0.48
C CYS A 64 1.46 -6.40 -0.40
N PRO A 65 0.34 -6.88 0.14
CA PRO A 65 -0.70 -7.52 -0.66
C PRO A 65 -1.33 -6.56 -1.67
N LYS A 66 -1.47 -5.26 -1.34
CA LYS A 66 -1.92 -4.23 -2.29
C LYS A 66 -0.96 -4.05 -3.48
N CYS A 67 0.34 -4.25 -3.30
CA CYS A 67 1.31 -4.14 -4.38
C CYS A 67 1.42 -5.42 -5.20
N GLN A 68 1.16 -6.58 -4.59
CA GLN A 68 1.22 -7.88 -5.26
C GLN A 68 -0.10 -8.25 -5.95
N HIS A 69 -1.17 -7.49 -5.74
CA HIS A 69 -2.50 -7.79 -6.31
C HIS A 69 -2.48 -7.96 -7.82
N THR A 70 -1.90 -7.03 -8.58
CA THR A 70 -1.81 -7.16 -10.05
C THR A 70 -0.99 -8.37 -10.49
N ALA A 71 0.09 -8.70 -9.78
CA ALA A 71 0.88 -9.89 -10.06
C ALA A 71 0.07 -11.18 -9.80
N GLN A 72 -0.73 -11.18 -8.73
CA GLN A 72 -1.65 -12.28 -8.42
C GLN A 72 -2.75 -12.42 -9.47
N GLU A 73 -3.39 -11.32 -9.90
CA GLU A 73 -4.42 -11.34 -10.93
C GLU A 73 -3.88 -11.89 -12.26
N ASN A 74 -2.71 -11.42 -12.69
CA ASN A 74 -2.04 -11.91 -13.89
C ASN A 74 -1.75 -13.41 -13.83
N TRP A 75 -1.37 -13.93 -12.65
CA TRP A 75 -1.14 -15.37 -12.44
C TRP A 75 -2.44 -16.18 -12.48
N VAL A 76 -3.56 -15.65 -11.96
CA VAL A 76 -4.85 -16.34 -12.05
C VAL A 76 -5.37 -16.40 -13.50
N GLN A 77 -5.01 -15.42 -14.31
CA GLN A 77 -5.44 -15.32 -15.72
C GLN A 77 -4.56 -16.10 -16.71
N SER A 78 -3.47 -16.74 -16.26
CA SER A 78 -2.57 -17.57 -17.08
C SER A 78 -2.96 -19.04 -17.08
#